data_AF-A0A7L2RPP9-F1
#
_entry.id   AF-A0A7L2RPP9-F1
#
_cell.length_a   1.000
_cell.length_b   1.000
_cell.length_c   1.000
_cell.angle_alpha   90.00
_cell.angle_beta   90.00
_cell.angle_gamma   90.00
#
_symmetry.space_group_name_H-M   'P 1'
#
loop_
_entity.id
_entity.type
_entity.pdbx_description
1 polymer ?
#
loop_
_entity_poly.entity_id
_entity_poly.type
_entity_poly.pdbx_seq_one_letter_code
_entity_poly.pdbx_strand_id
1 'polypeptide(L)'
;PKGDLRRVKRQDDYYEYPSFQPLHSPTQRNSERFAYFFPEDYFEGVRVKVPLAWPTPNGLTAAKAQEICQQVLANSTIGSACKGLLGKQLDEAIDICLLDLQLKDDVAWVRALIALLENECERKLLGNRNRMFSVGNLPSATWEKILAALQCPDFMELGCQCFKGHSSHNCSITKKQALEITGLENRGLCDVRASDCTRIRVFGLGFEESSNLHCEVTRLIHLNGEWIPRGQETTKAHFLSPEVVDCQIPLLNITEAVHFVAGDEPFARWQVKV
;
A
#
# COMPACT_ATOMS: atom_id res chain seq x y z
N PRO A 1 -45.52 -31.83 42.24
CA PRO A 1 -45.66 -32.71 41.05
C PRO A 1 -45.25 -31.99 39.76
N LYS A 2 -44.15 -32.48 39.16
CA LYS A 2 -43.75 -32.42 37.73
C LYS A 2 -43.59 -31.02 37.09
N GLY A 3 -42.48 -30.67 36.44
CA GLY A 3 -41.29 -31.42 36.05
C GLY A 3 -40.38 -30.50 35.21
N ASP A 4 -39.08 -30.67 35.41
CA ASP A 4 -37.97 -30.02 34.73
C ASP A 4 -37.77 -30.57 33.29
N LEU A 5 -37.21 -29.74 32.37
CA LEU A 5 -36.04 -30.04 31.51
C LEU A 5 -36.06 -29.34 30.12
N ARG A 6 -35.09 -28.40 29.98
CA ARG A 6 -34.19 -28.14 28.82
C ARG A 6 -34.80 -27.54 27.54
N ARG A 7 -34.21 -26.58 26.82
CA ARG A 7 -32.80 -26.17 26.59
C ARG A 7 -32.84 -24.87 25.74
N VAL A 8 -32.03 -23.83 25.98
CA VAL A 8 -31.31 -23.06 24.93
C VAL A 8 -30.06 -22.41 25.57
N LYS A 9 -28.99 -22.38 24.76
CA LYS A 9 -27.56 -22.16 25.02
C LYS A 9 -27.18 -20.80 25.64
N ARG A 10 -26.05 -20.82 26.36
CA ARG A 10 -25.25 -19.67 26.79
C ARG A 10 -24.47 -19.06 25.61
N GLN A 11 -24.46 -17.72 25.60
CA GLN A 11 -23.38 -16.78 25.23
C GLN A 11 -22.59 -17.00 23.94
N ASP A 12 -22.78 -16.05 23.02
CA ASP A 12 -21.71 -15.49 22.16
C ASP A 12 -21.88 -13.96 22.20
N ASP A 13 -21.30 -13.31 23.21
CA ASP A 13 -21.14 -11.84 23.23
C ASP A 13 -19.97 -11.48 22.31
N TYR A 14 -20.28 -11.29 21.03
CA TYR A 14 -19.41 -10.58 20.10
C TYR A 14 -19.42 -9.10 20.51
N TYR A 15 -18.27 -8.54 20.87
CA TYR A 15 -18.18 -7.13 21.29
C TYR A 15 -18.70 -6.19 20.19
N GLU A 16 -19.91 -5.68 20.39
CA GLU A 16 -20.46 -4.51 19.69
C GLU A 16 -19.63 -3.27 20.05
N TYR A 17 -19.17 -2.57 19.03
CA TYR A 17 -18.56 -1.24 19.16
C TYR A 17 -19.67 -0.23 19.54
N PRO A 18 -19.53 0.62 20.57
CA PRO A 18 -20.61 1.51 20.96
C PRO A 18 -20.87 2.58 19.91
N SER A 19 -22.13 2.70 19.49
CA SER A 19 -22.65 3.81 18.70
C SER A 19 -22.49 5.14 19.46
N PHE A 20 -21.74 6.08 18.90
CA PHE A 20 -21.61 7.43 19.44
C PHE A 20 -22.93 8.21 19.28
N GLN A 21 -23.57 8.55 20.39
CA GLN A 21 -24.63 9.58 20.42
C GLN A 21 -23.97 10.96 20.59
N PRO A 22 -24.36 11.99 19.80
CA PRO A 22 -23.77 13.32 19.94
C PRO A 22 -24.47 14.10 21.06
N LEU A 23 -23.74 14.41 22.14
CA LEU A 23 -24.14 15.47 23.06
C LEU A 23 -23.85 16.83 22.40
N HIS A 24 -24.91 17.56 22.06
CA HIS A 24 -24.83 18.95 21.61
C HIS A 24 -24.44 19.87 22.78
N SER A 25 -23.32 20.58 22.64
CA SER A 25 -22.97 21.79 23.41
C SER A 25 -22.53 22.90 22.44
N PRO A 26 -22.88 24.17 22.71
CA PRO A 26 -22.82 25.25 21.71
C PRO A 26 -21.44 25.93 21.70
N THR A 27 -20.45 25.28 21.07
CA THR A 27 -19.19 25.92 20.64
C THR A 27 -18.77 25.34 19.29
N GLN A 28 -19.66 25.53 18.31
CA GLN A 28 -19.57 25.01 16.95
C GLN A 28 -18.64 25.88 16.08
N ARG A 29 -17.32 25.85 16.33
CA ARG A 29 -16.36 26.48 15.38
C ARG A 29 -14.92 25.97 15.41
N ASN A 30 -14.67 24.68 15.65
CA ASN A 30 -13.32 24.10 15.44
C ASN A 30 -13.28 22.57 15.27
N SER A 31 -14.38 21.92 14.87
CA SER A 31 -14.45 20.45 14.79
C SER A 31 -13.94 19.84 13.48
N GLU A 32 -13.50 20.64 12.51
CA GLU A 32 -12.99 20.17 11.21
C GLU A 32 -11.49 19.80 11.23
N ARG A 33 -10.79 20.01 12.36
CA ARG A 33 -9.32 19.90 12.40
C ARG A 33 -8.76 18.48 12.62
N PHE A 34 -9.60 17.47 12.80
CA PHE A 34 -9.14 16.11 13.16
C PHE A 34 -9.79 14.96 12.38
N ALA A 35 -10.49 15.23 11.26
CA ALA A 35 -10.81 14.15 10.34
C ALA A 35 -9.51 13.76 9.62
N TYR A 36 -9.02 12.55 9.87
CA TYR A 36 -7.88 11.98 9.15
C TYR A 36 -8.30 11.88 7.67
N PHE A 37 -7.87 12.86 6.87
CA PHE A 37 -8.20 12.99 5.45
C PHE A 37 -6.90 12.83 4.67
N PHE A 38 -6.77 11.69 3.99
CA PHE A 38 -5.76 11.53 2.95
C PHE A 38 -6.37 12.02 1.64
N PRO A 39 -5.83 13.08 1.02
CA PRO A 39 -6.25 13.51 -0.31
C PRO A 39 -6.24 12.37 -1.35
N GLU A 40 -5.44 11.33 -1.16
CA GLU A 40 -5.36 10.14 -1.99
C GLU A 40 -6.61 9.24 -1.91
N ASP A 41 -7.35 9.26 -0.79
CA ASP A 41 -8.61 8.52 -0.64
C ASP A 41 -9.79 9.25 -1.29
N TYR A 42 -9.59 10.50 -1.68
CA TYR A 42 -10.58 11.31 -2.36
C TYR A 42 -10.71 10.89 -3.83
N PHE A 43 -11.79 10.19 -4.13
CA PHE A 43 -12.14 9.77 -5.48
C PHE A 43 -13.58 10.18 -5.80
N GLU A 44 -13.76 11.15 -6.69
CA GLU A 44 -15.07 11.63 -7.15
C GLU A 44 -15.71 10.70 -8.21
N GLY A 45 -15.01 9.65 -8.64
CA GLY A 45 -15.46 8.73 -9.68
C GLY A 45 -16.22 7.49 -9.17
N VAL A 46 -16.70 6.68 -10.12
CA VAL A 46 -17.33 5.38 -9.82
C VAL A 46 -16.25 4.33 -9.61
N ARG A 47 -16.18 3.74 -8.41
CA ARG A 47 -15.24 2.64 -8.11
C ARG A 47 -15.63 1.40 -8.91
N VAL A 48 -14.78 0.97 -9.84
CA VAL A 48 -14.98 -0.27 -10.60
C VAL A 48 -14.76 -1.46 -9.66
N LYS A 49 -15.78 -2.31 -9.51
CA LYS A 49 -15.64 -3.57 -8.78
C LYS A 49 -14.85 -4.54 -9.65
N VAL A 50 -13.57 -4.73 -9.32
CA VAL A 50 -12.74 -5.74 -9.97
C VAL A 50 -13.15 -7.12 -9.43
N PRO A 51 -13.56 -8.08 -10.29
CA PRO A 51 -13.85 -9.43 -9.84
C PRO A 51 -12.57 -10.08 -9.30
N LEU A 52 -12.60 -10.42 -8.01
CA LEU A 52 -11.52 -11.12 -7.33
C LEU A 52 -11.58 -12.61 -7.69
N ALA A 53 -10.68 -13.05 -8.57
CA ALA A 53 -10.58 -14.44 -9.00
C ALA A 53 -9.12 -14.91 -9.03
N TRP A 54 -8.94 -16.21 -8.82
CA TRP A 54 -7.66 -16.89 -9.01
C TRP A 54 -7.76 -17.82 -10.24
N PRO A 55 -6.70 -17.97 -11.05
CA PRO A 55 -5.46 -17.19 -11.01
C PRO A 55 -5.69 -15.73 -11.39
N THR A 56 -4.77 -14.85 -10.99
CA THR A 56 -4.78 -13.45 -11.42
C THR A 56 -4.47 -13.32 -12.92
N PRO A 57 -4.69 -12.14 -13.55
CA PRO A 57 -4.35 -11.93 -14.95
C PRO A 57 -2.90 -12.27 -15.34
N ASN A 58 -1.92 -12.06 -14.46
CA ASN A 58 -0.52 -12.46 -14.68
C ASN A 58 -0.25 -13.95 -14.38
N GLY A 59 -1.27 -14.74 -14.08
CA GLY A 59 -1.16 -16.18 -13.84
C GLY A 59 -0.75 -16.56 -12.42
N LEU A 60 -0.79 -15.64 -11.45
CA LEU A 60 -0.48 -15.94 -10.06
C LEU A 60 -1.61 -16.79 -9.45
N THR A 61 -1.28 -17.92 -8.86
CA THR A 61 -2.26 -18.79 -8.17
C THR A 61 -2.33 -18.46 -6.69
N ALA A 62 -3.46 -18.77 -6.04
CA ALA A 62 -3.62 -18.56 -4.59
C ALA A 62 -2.52 -19.24 -3.76
N ALA A 63 -2.14 -20.47 -4.12
CA ALA A 63 -1.08 -21.21 -3.42
C ALA A 63 0.29 -20.52 -3.57
N LYS A 64 0.61 -20.02 -4.78
CA LYS A 64 1.87 -19.32 -5.00
C LYS A 64 1.89 -17.94 -4.32
N ALA A 65 0.77 -17.22 -4.35
CA ALA A 65 0.60 -15.97 -3.62
C ALA A 65 0.81 -16.16 -2.12
N GLN A 66 0.23 -17.23 -1.54
CA GLN A 66 0.38 -17.56 -0.13
C GLN A 66 1.85 -17.83 0.24
N GLU A 67 2.56 -18.60 -0.57
CA GLU A 67 3.98 -18.85 -0.38
C GLU A 67 4.79 -17.54 -0.40
N ILE A 68 4.54 -16.67 -1.37
CA ILE A 68 5.23 -15.38 -1.50
C ILE A 68 4.95 -14.49 -0.28
N CYS A 69 3.69 -14.32 0.11
CA CYS A 69 3.31 -13.53 1.27
C CYS A 69 3.98 -14.04 2.55
N GLN A 70 3.94 -15.37 2.78
CA GLN A 70 4.60 -15.99 3.93
C GLN A 70 6.11 -15.76 3.91
N GLN A 71 6.76 -15.99 2.76
CA GLN A 71 8.21 -15.81 2.65
C GLN A 71 8.63 -14.37 2.89
N VAL A 72 7.96 -13.40 2.28
CA VAL A 72 8.34 -11.99 2.40
C VAL A 72 8.04 -11.45 3.81
N LEU A 73 6.86 -11.75 4.36
CA LEU A 73 6.45 -11.21 5.65
C LEU A 73 7.09 -11.93 6.83
N ALA A 74 7.08 -13.27 6.86
CA ALA A 74 7.61 -14.01 8.00
C ALA A 74 9.15 -14.01 8.05
N ASN A 75 9.83 -13.94 6.90
CA ASN A 75 11.30 -13.87 6.85
C ASN A 75 11.82 -12.42 6.78
N SER A 76 10.95 -11.42 6.81
CA SER A 76 11.39 -10.03 7.01
C SER A 76 12.15 -9.89 8.35
N THR A 77 12.99 -8.87 8.46
CA THR A 77 13.75 -8.57 9.68
C THR A 77 12.80 -8.47 10.88
N ILE A 78 11.69 -7.75 10.73
CA ILE A 78 10.70 -7.57 11.78
C ILE A 78 9.84 -8.82 12.00
N GLY A 79 9.39 -9.50 10.94
CA GLY A 79 8.54 -10.68 11.04
C GLY A 79 9.25 -11.83 11.76
N SER A 80 10.56 -11.99 11.50
CA SER A 80 11.39 -12.99 12.17
C SER A 80 11.76 -12.57 13.60
N ALA A 81 12.18 -11.33 13.84
CA ALA A 81 12.54 -10.84 15.17
C ALA A 81 11.34 -10.78 16.12
N CYS A 82 10.17 -10.39 15.60
CA CYS A 82 8.97 -10.12 16.38
C CYS A 82 7.90 -11.23 16.29
N LYS A 83 8.25 -12.39 15.71
CA LYS A 83 7.33 -13.52 15.48
C LYS A 83 6.46 -13.88 16.69
N GLY A 84 7.06 -13.91 17.87
CA GLY A 84 6.36 -14.26 19.12
C GLY A 84 5.38 -13.20 19.62
N LEU A 85 5.59 -11.92 19.27
CA LEU A 85 4.68 -10.82 19.66
C LEU A 85 3.57 -10.59 18.64
N LEU A 86 3.88 -10.78 17.35
CA LEU A 86 2.93 -10.60 16.26
C LEU A 86 1.82 -11.65 16.32
N GLY A 87 2.17 -12.94 16.46
CA GLY A 87 1.20 -14.03 16.52
C GLY A 87 0.16 -13.92 15.40
N LYS A 88 -1.13 -13.81 15.76
CA LYS A 88 -2.25 -13.65 14.81
C LYS A 88 -2.12 -12.45 13.87
N GLN A 89 -1.43 -11.39 14.26
CA GLN A 89 -1.25 -10.21 13.41
C GLN A 89 -0.36 -10.50 12.20
N LEU A 90 0.54 -11.47 12.30
CA LEU A 90 1.28 -11.94 11.13
C LEU A 90 0.36 -12.68 10.15
N ASP A 91 -0.57 -13.51 10.67
CA ASP A 91 -1.54 -14.22 9.85
C ASP A 91 -2.52 -13.23 9.16
N GLU A 92 -3.02 -12.23 9.90
CA GLU A 92 -3.86 -11.15 9.36
C GLU A 92 -3.13 -10.35 8.27
N ALA A 93 -1.83 -10.05 8.44
CA ALA A 93 -1.03 -9.40 7.41
C ALA A 93 -0.83 -10.28 6.16
N ILE A 94 -0.73 -11.60 6.33
CA ILE A 94 -0.68 -12.54 5.20
C ILE A 94 -2.01 -12.55 4.45
N ASP A 95 -3.15 -12.51 5.15
CA ASP A 95 -4.47 -12.44 4.52
C ASP A 95 -4.66 -11.13 3.74
N ILE A 96 -4.21 -9.99 4.29
CA ILE A 96 -4.20 -8.70 3.59
C ILE A 96 -3.30 -8.79 2.35
N CYS A 97 -2.10 -9.37 2.48
CA CYS A 97 -1.19 -9.58 1.34
C CYS A 97 -1.83 -10.39 0.21
N LEU A 98 -2.59 -11.44 0.54
CA LEU A 98 -3.30 -12.25 -0.44
C LEU A 98 -4.34 -11.43 -1.21
N LEU A 99 -5.09 -10.57 -0.52
CA LEU A 99 -6.06 -9.67 -1.12
C LEU A 99 -5.37 -8.61 -2.00
N ASP A 100 -4.26 -8.04 -1.53
CA ASP A 100 -3.47 -7.08 -2.30
C ASP A 100 -2.91 -7.71 -3.58
N LEU A 101 -2.36 -8.92 -3.50
CA LEU A 101 -1.90 -9.65 -4.68
C LEU A 101 -3.05 -10.02 -5.63
N GLN A 102 -4.22 -10.36 -5.10
CA GLN A 102 -5.38 -10.65 -5.92
C GLN A 102 -5.90 -9.41 -6.67
N LEU A 103 -5.84 -8.25 -6.03
CA LEU A 103 -6.35 -6.98 -6.56
C LEU A 103 -5.33 -6.28 -7.47
N LYS A 104 -4.07 -6.21 -7.05
CA LYS A 104 -2.98 -5.49 -7.73
C LYS A 104 -2.25 -6.37 -8.73
N ASP A 105 -2.20 -7.68 -8.50
CA ASP A 105 -1.51 -8.64 -9.35
C ASP A 105 -0.02 -8.30 -9.54
N ASP A 106 0.59 -7.76 -8.48
CA ASP A 106 1.97 -7.27 -8.46
C ASP A 106 2.64 -7.56 -7.12
N VAL A 107 3.73 -8.33 -7.16
CA VAL A 107 4.49 -8.79 -5.99
C VAL A 107 5.28 -7.68 -5.31
N ALA A 108 5.50 -6.53 -5.97
CA ALA A 108 6.19 -5.39 -5.36
C ALA A 108 5.42 -4.84 -4.14
N TRP A 109 4.09 -4.98 -4.14
CA TRP A 109 3.22 -4.51 -3.05
C TRP A 109 3.37 -5.29 -1.75
N VAL A 110 3.89 -6.53 -1.80
CA VAL A 110 4.01 -7.38 -0.61
C VAL A 110 4.91 -6.76 0.46
N ARG A 111 5.95 -6.03 0.06
CA ARG A 111 6.89 -5.39 1.01
C ARG A 111 6.27 -4.23 1.78
N ALA A 112 5.23 -3.57 1.25
CA ALA A 112 4.58 -2.46 1.93
C ALA A 112 3.95 -2.88 3.27
N LEU A 113 3.53 -4.15 3.40
CA LEU A 113 2.99 -4.72 4.62
C LEU A 113 4.03 -4.94 5.73
N ILE A 114 5.34 -4.82 5.44
CA ILE A 114 6.38 -4.85 6.47
C ILE A 114 6.19 -3.68 7.45
N ALA A 115 5.82 -2.49 6.97
CA ALA A 115 5.56 -1.34 7.82
C ALA A 115 4.39 -1.58 8.79
N LEU A 116 3.35 -2.32 8.36
CA LEU A 116 2.26 -2.73 9.25
C LEU A 116 2.79 -3.64 10.38
N LEU A 117 3.68 -4.60 10.04
CA LEU A 117 4.29 -5.48 11.04
C LEU A 117 5.23 -4.73 11.99
N GLU A 118 5.96 -3.72 11.51
CA GLU A 118 6.78 -2.82 12.35
C GLU A 118 5.90 -2.12 13.39
N ASN A 119 4.80 -1.50 12.96
CA ASN A 119 3.86 -0.80 13.84
C ASN A 119 3.18 -1.74 14.85
N GLU A 120 2.70 -2.90 14.40
CA GLU A 120 2.06 -3.87 15.28
C GLU A 120 3.06 -4.49 16.27
N CYS A 121 4.29 -4.74 15.84
CA CYS A 121 5.35 -5.19 16.72
C CYS A 121 5.63 -4.17 17.82
N GLU A 122 5.84 -2.90 17.46
CA GLU A 122 6.09 -1.82 18.42
C GLU A 122 4.92 -1.66 19.40
N ARG A 123 3.69 -1.64 18.88
CA ARG A 123 2.47 -1.54 19.70
C ARG A 123 2.38 -2.68 20.72
N LYS A 124 2.67 -3.91 20.32
CA LYS A 124 2.71 -5.08 21.22
C LYS A 124 3.88 -5.02 22.19
N LEU A 125 5.04 -4.54 21.74
CA LEU A 125 6.24 -4.38 22.56
C LEU A 125 5.97 -3.39 23.71
N LEU A 126 5.41 -2.22 23.40
CA LEU A 126 5.03 -1.20 24.37
C LEU A 126 3.88 -1.66 25.27
N GLY A 127 2.86 -2.31 24.69
CA GLY A 127 1.75 -2.89 25.43
C GLY A 127 2.20 -3.98 26.41
N ASN A 128 3.16 -4.81 26.01
CA ASN A 128 3.77 -5.81 26.88
C ASN A 128 4.71 -5.17 27.90
N ARG A 129 5.43 -4.09 27.58
CA ARG A 129 6.25 -3.34 28.57
C ARG A 129 5.42 -2.89 29.76
N ASN A 130 4.20 -2.39 29.51
CA ASN A 130 3.26 -2.02 30.57
C ASN A 130 2.74 -3.22 31.39
N ARG A 131 2.73 -4.43 30.83
CA ARG A 131 2.39 -5.69 31.54
C ARG A 131 3.61 -6.36 32.20
N MET A 132 4.81 -6.09 31.69
CA MET A 132 6.10 -6.70 32.07
C MET A 132 6.69 -6.07 33.33
N PHE A 133 6.32 -4.83 33.67
CA PHE A 133 6.49 -4.33 35.05
C PHE A 133 5.73 -5.18 36.09
N SER A 134 4.93 -6.17 35.66
CA SER A 134 4.32 -7.17 36.53
C SER A 134 4.85 -8.60 36.35
N VAL A 135 5.43 -9.00 35.21
CA VAL A 135 5.94 -10.38 35.00
C VAL A 135 7.09 -10.42 33.99
N GLY A 136 8.30 -10.71 34.46
CA GLY A 136 9.55 -10.69 33.68
C GLY A 136 9.81 -11.90 32.76
N ASN A 137 9.11 -12.05 31.63
CA ASN A 137 9.17 -13.27 30.80
C ASN A 137 9.59 -13.13 29.31
N LEU A 138 10.45 -12.19 28.92
CA LEU A 138 11.14 -12.26 27.60
C LEU A 138 12.66 -12.29 27.80
N PRO A 139 13.41 -13.27 27.22
CA PRO A 139 14.86 -13.30 27.31
C PRO A 139 15.44 -11.97 26.80
N SER A 140 16.38 -11.38 27.55
CA SER A 140 17.04 -10.11 27.19
C SER A 140 17.53 -10.10 25.73
N ALA A 141 18.06 -11.22 25.24
CA ALA A 141 18.52 -11.35 23.86
C ALA A 141 17.40 -11.27 22.80
N THR A 142 16.17 -11.68 23.11
CA THR A 142 15.02 -11.54 22.22
C THR A 142 14.57 -10.08 22.16
N TRP A 143 14.61 -9.38 23.29
CA TRP A 143 14.27 -7.96 23.37
C TRP A 143 15.23 -7.10 22.57
N GLU A 144 16.54 -7.33 22.71
CA GLU A 144 17.58 -6.62 21.94
C GLU A 144 17.41 -6.84 20.43
N LYS A 145 17.08 -8.06 19.99
CA LYS A 145 16.82 -8.34 18.57
C LYS A 145 15.60 -7.58 18.03
N ILE A 146 14.54 -7.46 18.82
CA ILE A 146 13.34 -6.71 18.41
C ILE A 146 13.64 -5.21 18.37
N LEU A 147 14.34 -4.67 19.38
CA LEU A 147 14.76 -3.27 19.38
C LEU A 147 15.68 -2.95 18.21
N ALA A 148 16.62 -3.83 17.88
CA ALA A 148 17.49 -3.66 16.73
C ALA A 148 16.72 -3.72 15.40
N ALA A 149 15.68 -4.55 15.30
CA ALA A 149 14.82 -4.63 14.12
C ALA A 149 13.90 -3.41 13.94
N LEU A 150 13.53 -2.76 15.06
CA LEU A 150 12.75 -1.52 15.09
C LEU A 150 13.62 -0.27 15.03
N GLN A 151 14.94 -0.40 15.16
CA GLN A 151 15.84 0.73 15.24
C GLN A 151 16.07 1.36 13.87
N CYS A 152 15.88 2.66 13.84
CA CYS A 152 16.40 3.51 12.79
C CYS A 152 17.84 3.97 13.12
N PRO A 153 18.69 4.22 12.10
CA PRO A 153 20.07 4.66 12.34
C PRO A 153 20.17 6.00 13.09
N ASP A 154 19.20 6.90 12.89
CA ASP A 154 19.10 8.18 13.58
C ASP A 154 17.62 8.65 13.64
N PHE A 155 17.21 9.28 14.74
CA PHE A 155 15.81 9.64 15.03
C PHE A 155 15.61 11.17 15.04
N MET A 156 14.60 11.66 14.33
CA MET A 156 14.09 13.03 14.38
C MET A 156 12.60 13.06 14.71
N GLU A 157 12.07 14.22 15.11
CA GLU A 157 10.65 14.43 15.49
C GLU A 157 9.61 13.95 14.46
N LEU A 158 10.00 13.72 13.19
CA LEU A 158 9.13 13.31 12.09
C LEU A 158 9.55 12.00 11.40
N GLY A 159 10.54 11.26 11.92
CA GLY A 159 10.96 9.97 11.35
C GLY A 159 12.47 9.74 11.36
N CYS A 160 12.93 8.82 10.52
CA CYS A 160 14.30 8.32 10.50
C CYS A 160 15.21 9.11 9.56
N GLN A 161 16.41 9.49 10.03
CA GLN A 161 17.42 10.16 9.19
C GLN A 161 18.48 9.16 8.74
N CYS A 162 18.50 8.88 7.43
CA CYS A 162 19.44 7.92 6.85
C CYS A 162 20.81 8.55 6.59
N PHE A 163 21.88 7.77 6.79
CA PHE A 163 23.23 8.15 6.36
C PHE A 163 23.27 8.44 4.85
N LYS A 164 24.20 9.31 4.44
CA LYS A 164 24.35 9.71 3.04
C LYS A 164 24.52 8.46 2.15
N GLY A 165 23.60 8.28 1.21
CA GLY A 165 23.59 7.11 0.32
C GLY A 165 22.60 6.03 0.71
N HIS A 166 21.78 6.23 1.75
CA HIS A 166 20.70 5.31 2.13
C HIS A 166 19.31 6.00 2.14
N SER A 167 18.25 5.23 1.94
CA SER A 167 16.84 5.64 1.89
C SER A 167 15.92 4.51 2.41
N SER A 168 14.59 4.72 2.45
CA SER A 168 13.52 3.92 3.11
C SER A 168 13.24 4.31 4.56
N HIS A 169 12.05 3.92 5.07
CA HIS A 169 11.60 4.15 6.45
C HIS A 169 12.64 3.67 7.50
N ASN A 170 13.33 2.56 7.21
CA ASN A 170 14.35 1.96 8.08
C ASN A 170 15.79 2.13 7.55
N CYS A 171 16.00 2.98 6.55
CA CYS A 171 17.30 3.27 5.94
C CYS A 171 18.06 2.06 5.35
N SER A 172 17.35 0.98 5.04
CA SER A 172 17.97 -0.25 4.51
C SER A 172 18.33 -0.17 3.02
N ILE A 173 17.67 0.70 2.25
CA ILE A 173 17.87 0.81 0.80
C ILE A 173 19.08 1.70 0.52
N THR A 174 19.98 1.27 -0.35
CA THR A 174 21.11 2.10 -0.79
C THR A 174 20.67 2.94 -1.99
N LYS A 175 20.83 4.27 -1.95
CA LYS A 175 20.49 5.23 -3.01
C LYS A 175 21.15 4.95 -4.37
N LYS A 176 22.20 4.11 -4.41
CA LYS A 176 22.88 3.67 -5.65
C LYS A 176 22.20 2.48 -6.34
N GLN A 177 21.09 1.98 -5.81
CA GLN A 177 20.31 0.96 -6.49
C GLN A 177 19.81 1.53 -7.82
N ALA A 178 19.98 0.78 -8.91
CA ALA A 178 19.49 1.18 -10.22
C ALA A 178 17.99 1.46 -10.13
N LEU A 179 17.55 2.58 -10.72
CA LEU A 179 16.14 2.92 -10.84
C LEU A 179 15.43 1.77 -11.54
N GLU A 180 14.53 1.10 -10.82
CA GLU A 180 13.74 0.00 -11.34
C GLU A 180 12.27 0.38 -11.21
N ILE A 181 11.56 0.43 -12.34
CA ILE A 181 10.11 0.58 -12.34
C ILE A 181 9.51 -0.80 -12.12
N THR A 182 8.83 -0.98 -11.00
CA THR A 182 8.15 -2.23 -10.65
C THR A 182 6.74 -2.26 -11.22
N GLY A 183 6.09 -1.10 -11.38
CA GLY A 183 4.74 -1.05 -11.92
C GLY A 183 4.24 0.36 -12.21
N LEU A 184 3.12 0.42 -12.93
CA LEU A 184 2.35 1.63 -13.17
C LEU A 184 0.97 1.48 -12.58
N GLU A 185 0.42 2.57 -12.06
CA GLU A 185 -0.98 2.65 -11.68
C GLU A 185 -1.88 2.15 -12.82
N ASN A 186 -2.82 1.26 -12.48
CA ASN A 186 -3.70 0.59 -13.43
C ASN A 186 -2.97 -0.04 -14.64
N ARG A 187 -1.70 -0.45 -14.46
CA ARG A 187 -0.83 -0.98 -15.53
C ARG A 187 -0.64 -0.01 -16.71
N GLY A 188 -0.76 1.29 -16.44
CA GLY A 188 -0.69 2.35 -17.45
C GLY A 188 -1.98 2.57 -18.23
N LEU A 189 -3.10 1.98 -17.81
CA LEU A 189 -4.42 2.18 -18.42
C LEU A 189 -5.20 3.30 -17.70
N CYS A 190 -5.88 4.12 -18.48
CA CYS A 190 -6.77 5.16 -17.96
C CYS A 190 -8.05 5.22 -18.79
N ASP A 191 -9.22 5.16 -18.15
CA ASP A 191 -10.52 5.37 -18.81
C ASP A 191 -10.78 6.88 -18.94
N VAL A 192 -10.73 7.38 -20.18
CA VAL A 192 -10.87 8.82 -20.46
C VAL A 192 -12.27 9.36 -20.19
N ARG A 193 -13.25 8.48 -19.95
CA ARG A 193 -14.62 8.88 -19.56
C ARG A 193 -14.76 9.05 -18.05
N ALA A 194 -13.89 8.39 -17.28
CA ALA A 194 -13.94 8.38 -15.82
C ALA A 194 -12.94 9.38 -15.20
N SER A 195 -11.90 9.78 -15.94
CA SER A 195 -10.87 10.70 -15.48
C SER A 195 -10.23 11.45 -16.65
N ASP A 196 -9.65 12.61 -16.37
CA ASP A 196 -8.94 13.44 -17.35
C ASP A 196 -7.54 12.90 -17.71
N CYS A 197 -7.11 11.78 -17.12
CA CYS A 197 -5.84 11.08 -17.40
C CYS A 197 -4.60 11.99 -17.38
N THR A 198 -4.57 12.98 -16.49
CA THR A 198 -3.52 14.03 -16.44
C THR A 198 -2.29 13.63 -15.64
N ARG A 199 -2.37 12.53 -14.88
CA ARG A 199 -1.28 12.01 -14.05
C ARG A 199 -1.29 10.49 -14.05
N ILE A 200 -0.12 9.91 -13.86
CA ILE A 200 0.07 8.49 -13.66
C ILE A 200 1.08 8.26 -12.54
N ARG A 201 0.70 7.44 -11.57
CA ARG A 201 1.59 7.03 -10.51
C ARG A 201 2.50 5.89 -10.95
N VAL A 202 3.79 6.06 -10.73
CA VAL A 202 4.84 5.08 -11.06
C VAL A 202 5.39 4.51 -9.77
N PHE A 203 5.41 3.19 -9.68
CA PHE A 203 5.95 2.42 -8.57
C PHE A 203 7.29 1.83 -8.97
N GLY A 204 8.25 1.83 -8.05
CA GLY A 204 9.60 1.41 -8.34
C GLY A 204 10.49 1.37 -7.12
N LEU A 205 11.79 1.34 -7.35
CA LEU A 205 12.83 1.37 -6.33
C LEU A 205 13.91 2.36 -6.73
N GLY A 206 14.40 3.14 -5.76
CA GLY A 206 15.56 3.99 -5.93
C GLY A 206 15.28 5.37 -6.51
N PHE A 207 14.02 5.85 -6.48
CA PHE A 207 13.73 7.22 -6.85
C PHE A 207 14.40 8.20 -5.87
N GLU A 208 14.88 9.32 -6.39
CA GLU A 208 15.47 10.40 -5.59
C GLU A 208 14.96 11.75 -6.08
N GLU A 209 14.60 12.62 -5.14
CA GLU A 209 14.22 13.98 -5.44
C GLU A 209 15.41 14.74 -6.04
N SER A 210 15.29 15.15 -7.29
CA SER A 210 16.31 15.94 -7.98
C SER A 210 15.67 16.82 -9.04
N SER A 211 16.37 17.88 -9.44
CA SER A 211 15.98 18.71 -10.59
C SER A 211 15.97 17.93 -11.91
N ASN A 212 16.64 16.78 -11.93
CA ASN A 212 16.76 15.93 -13.11
C ASN A 212 15.77 14.77 -13.07
N LEU A 213 14.84 14.72 -12.11
CA LEU A 213 13.80 13.70 -12.08
C LEU A 213 12.71 14.06 -13.11
N HIS A 214 12.62 13.28 -14.17
CA HIS A 214 11.67 13.46 -15.27
C HIS A 214 11.09 12.12 -15.68
N CYS A 215 9.91 12.14 -16.30
CA CYS A 215 9.32 10.94 -16.86
C CYS A 215 9.33 11.03 -18.38
N GLU A 216 9.77 9.97 -19.04
CA GLU A 216 9.60 9.77 -20.48
C GLU A 216 8.31 8.97 -20.69
N VAL A 217 7.24 9.68 -21.05
CA VAL A 217 5.91 9.12 -21.24
C VAL A 217 5.71 8.84 -22.73
N THR A 218 5.48 7.57 -23.06
CA THR A 218 5.19 7.10 -24.42
C THR A 218 3.75 6.64 -24.49
N ARG A 219 2.98 7.22 -25.40
CA ARG A 219 1.58 6.83 -25.60
C ARG A 219 1.49 5.56 -26.43
N LEU A 220 0.52 4.71 -26.13
CA LEU A 220 0.16 3.57 -26.95
C LEU A 220 -1.24 3.77 -27.54
N ILE A 221 -1.39 3.52 -28.85
CA ILE A 221 -2.69 3.45 -29.52
C ILE A 221 -3.01 2.01 -29.91
N HIS A 222 -4.28 1.63 -29.84
CA HIS A 222 -4.73 0.30 -30.24
C HIS A 222 -5.12 0.32 -31.72
N LEU A 223 -4.39 -0.40 -32.57
CA LEU A 223 -4.68 -0.54 -34.00
C LEU A 223 -4.62 -2.02 -34.37
N ASN A 224 -5.67 -2.53 -35.02
CA ASN A 224 -5.74 -3.92 -35.51
C ASN A 224 -5.44 -4.99 -34.45
N GLY A 225 -5.78 -4.75 -33.18
CA GLY A 225 -5.55 -5.70 -32.09
C GLY A 225 -4.18 -5.58 -31.39
N GLU A 226 -3.34 -4.62 -31.79
CA GLU A 226 -2.01 -4.39 -31.21
C GLU A 226 -1.85 -2.98 -30.64
N TRP A 227 -1.08 -2.86 -29.56
CA TRP A 227 -0.71 -1.58 -28.95
C TRP A 227 0.57 -1.03 -29.61
N ILE A 228 0.43 0.09 -30.31
CA ILE A 228 1.51 0.70 -31.08
C ILE A 228 1.92 2.02 -30.42
N PRO A 229 3.22 2.27 -30.18
CA PRO A 229 3.69 3.53 -29.62
C PRO A 229 3.49 4.70 -30.59
N ARG A 230 3.00 5.82 -30.07
CA ARG A 230 2.73 7.06 -30.81
C ARG A 230 3.06 8.28 -29.98
N GLY A 231 4.21 8.88 -30.27
CA GLY A 231 4.67 10.05 -29.56
C GLY A 231 5.30 9.68 -28.22
N GLN A 232 6.33 10.43 -27.90
CA GLN A 232 7.10 10.30 -26.68
C GLN A 232 7.38 11.70 -26.20
N GLU A 233 7.05 11.97 -24.95
CA GLU A 233 7.22 13.28 -24.35
C GLU A 233 7.90 13.16 -23.00
N THR A 234 8.77 14.13 -22.71
CA THR A 234 9.41 14.23 -21.42
C THR A 234 8.63 15.20 -20.55
N THR A 235 8.10 14.69 -19.45
CA THR A 235 7.27 15.44 -18.51
C THR A 235 7.93 15.52 -17.14
N LYS A 236 7.54 16.52 -16.35
CA LYS A 236 8.04 16.65 -14.99
C LYS A 236 7.52 15.49 -14.12
N ALA A 237 8.43 14.90 -13.34
CA ALA A 237 8.11 13.95 -12.29
C ALA A 237 7.95 14.68 -10.95
N HIS A 238 6.98 14.27 -10.16
CA HIS A 238 6.82 14.71 -8.77
C HIS A 238 7.26 13.58 -7.85
N PHE A 239 8.33 13.83 -7.08
CA PHE A 239 8.80 12.87 -6.10
C PHE A 239 7.79 12.76 -4.95
N LEU A 240 7.41 11.53 -4.60
CA LEU A 240 6.61 11.26 -3.40
C LEU A 240 7.42 10.48 -2.37
N SER A 241 8.10 9.43 -2.82
CA SER A 241 8.98 8.61 -1.98
C SER A 241 10.04 7.91 -2.84
N PRO A 242 11.04 7.25 -2.23
CA PRO A 242 12.00 6.43 -2.96
C PRO A 242 11.38 5.26 -3.75
N GLU A 243 10.11 4.97 -3.54
CA GLU A 243 9.37 3.88 -4.18
C GLU A 243 8.25 4.38 -5.10
N VAL A 244 7.92 5.68 -5.06
CA VAL A 244 6.77 6.25 -5.79
C VAL A 244 7.07 7.64 -6.34
N VAL A 245 6.77 7.84 -7.61
CA VAL A 245 6.76 9.16 -8.27
C VAL A 245 5.47 9.35 -9.07
N ASP A 246 4.96 10.58 -9.12
CA ASP A 246 3.81 10.94 -9.96
C ASP A 246 4.31 11.64 -11.23
N CYS A 247 4.00 11.08 -12.40
CA CYS A 247 4.34 11.67 -13.69
C CYS A 247 3.14 12.43 -14.25
N GLN A 248 3.37 13.63 -14.77
CA GLN A 248 2.33 14.35 -15.51
C GLN A 248 2.15 13.72 -16.90
N ILE A 249 0.91 13.56 -17.34
CA ILE A 249 0.59 13.10 -18.69
C ILE A 249 0.11 14.32 -19.50
N PRO A 250 0.63 14.52 -20.73
CA PRO A 250 0.15 15.56 -21.62
C PRO A 250 -1.33 15.38 -21.97
N LEU A 251 -2.09 16.48 -22.02
CA LEU A 251 -3.50 16.44 -22.40
C LEU A 251 -3.68 15.92 -23.84
N LEU A 252 -4.72 15.12 -24.06
CA LEU A 252 -5.06 14.58 -25.38
C LEU A 252 -5.50 15.69 -26.34
N ASN A 253 -4.97 15.72 -27.56
CA ASN A 253 -5.46 16.63 -28.59
C ASN A 253 -6.88 16.23 -29.04
N ILE A 254 -7.71 17.22 -29.41
CA ILE A 254 -9.15 17.03 -29.72
C ILE A 254 -9.37 16.00 -30.85
N THR A 255 -8.56 16.04 -31.91
CA THR A 255 -8.61 15.05 -33.01
C THR A 255 -8.32 13.62 -32.56
N GLU A 256 -7.50 13.47 -31.52
CA GLU A 256 -7.09 12.18 -31.00
C GLU A 256 -8.09 11.68 -29.96
N ALA A 257 -8.66 12.55 -29.14
CA ALA A 257 -9.79 12.23 -28.25
C ALA A 257 -10.98 11.66 -29.05
N VAL A 258 -11.24 12.21 -30.25
CA VAL A 258 -12.28 11.71 -31.16
C VAL A 258 -12.02 10.26 -31.61
N HIS A 259 -10.75 9.82 -31.74
CA HIS A 259 -10.44 8.42 -32.04
C HIS A 259 -10.72 7.46 -30.88
N PHE A 260 -10.63 7.91 -29.61
CA PHE A 260 -11.06 7.12 -28.44
C PHE A 260 -12.58 7.08 -28.30
N VAL A 261 -13.26 8.15 -28.69
CA VAL A 261 -14.74 8.23 -28.67
C VAL A 261 -15.37 7.44 -29.83
N ALA A 262 -14.66 7.31 -30.96
CA ALA A 262 -15.13 6.57 -32.14
C ALA A 262 -14.76 5.08 -32.14
N GLY A 263 -13.82 4.64 -31.29
CA GLY A 263 -13.48 3.23 -31.10
C GLY A 263 -14.23 2.63 -29.91
N ASP A 264 -14.56 1.33 -29.99
CA ASP A 264 -15.28 0.60 -28.92
C ASP A 264 -14.54 0.53 -27.56
N GLU A 265 -13.30 1.03 -27.46
CA GLU A 265 -12.48 0.98 -26.25
C GLU A 265 -12.09 2.40 -25.74
N PRO A 266 -12.66 2.86 -24.62
CA PRO A 266 -12.46 4.19 -24.04
C PRO A 266 -11.19 4.29 -23.18
N PHE A 267 -10.22 3.41 -23.39
CA PHE A 267 -9.03 3.31 -22.54
C PHE A 267 -7.80 3.89 -23.26
N ALA A 268 -7.17 4.89 -22.65
CA ALA A 268 -5.82 5.33 -23.02
C ALA A 268 -4.78 4.46 -22.32
N ARG A 269 -3.69 4.12 -23.02
CA ARG A 269 -2.58 3.35 -22.46
C ARG A 269 -1.26 4.08 -22.61
N TRP A 270 -0.44 4.04 -21.56
CA TRP A 270 0.85 4.72 -21.50
C TRP A 270 1.96 3.76 -21.05
N GLN A 271 3.15 3.97 -21.59
CA GLN A 271 4.42 3.45 -21.07
C GLN A 271 5.20 4.60 -20.47
N VAL A 272 5.87 4.37 -19.37
CA VAL A 272 6.63 5.41 -18.66
C VAL A 272 8.01 4.89 -18.34
N LYS A 273 9.02 5.74 -18.55
CA LYS A 273 10.35 5.59 -17.98
C LYS A 273 10.66 6.78 -17.09
N VAL A 274 11.56 6.61 -16.13
CA VAL A 274 11.95 7.62 -15.12
C VAL A 274 13.47 7.70 -15.07
#